data_AF-K1RA51-F1
#
_entry.id   AF-K1RA51-F1
#
_cell.length_a   1.000
_cell.length_b   1.000
_cell.length_c   1.000
_cell.angle_alpha   90.00
_cell.angle_beta   90.00
_cell.angle_gamma   90.00
#
_symmetry.space_group_name_H-M   'P 1'
#
loop_
_entity.id
_entity.type
_entity.pdbx_description
1 polymer ?
#
loop_
_entity_poly.entity_id
_entity_poly.type
_entity_poly.pdbx_seq_one_letter_code
_entity_poly.pdbx_strand_id
1 'polypeptide(L)'
;MLAIYLAALDSADNAEAFEAVYERYKRLVYHVACQIVHDPHLAEDVAQEVFLYIAKNFARLHRQDPHKFAAYLVSCTRSRAFLLLAQRPDAPGEE
;
A
#
# COMPACT_ATOMS: atom_id res chain seq x y z
N MET A 1 2.39 -5.39 -12.68
CA MET A 1 2.54 -4.25 -11.75
C MET A 1 3.88 -4.22 -11.04
N LEU A 2 4.40 -5.34 -10.50
CA LEU A 2 5.66 -5.34 -9.74
C LEU A 2 6.83 -4.62 -10.44
N ALA A 3 7.01 -4.82 -11.75
CA ALA A 3 8.04 -4.14 -12.54
C ALA A 3 8.02 -2.59 -12.45
N ILE A 4 6.85 -1.97 -12.28
CA ILE A 4 6.72 -0.50 -12.13
C ILE A 4 7.28 -0.06 -10.77
N TYR A 5 7.07 -0.84 -9.73
CA TYR A 5 7.61 -0.55 -8.41
C TYR A 5 9.12 -0.76 -8.37
N LEU A 6 9.62 -1.79 -9.05
CA LEU A 6 11.06 -2.04 -9.13
C LEU A 6 11.81 -0.93 -9.87
N ALA A 7 11.20 -0.35 -10.90
CA ALA A 7 11.75 0.83 -11.59
C ALA A 7 11.85 2.08 -10.71
N ALA A 8 11.09 2.14 -9.60
CA ALA A 8 11.14 3.24 -8.64
C ALA A 8 12.22 3.04 -7.55
N LEU A 9 13.02 1.96 -7.61
CA LEU A 9 14.05 1.65 -6.61
C LEU A 9 15.45 1.99 -7.14
N ASP A 10 16.28 2.59 -6.28
CA ASP A 10 17.62 3.07 -6.65
C ASP A 10 18.71 1.96 -6.71
N SER A 11 18.39 0.71 -6.36
CA SER A 11 19.41 -0.36 -6.28
C SER A 11 18.80 -1.76 -6.46
N ALA A 12 19.58 -2.68 -7.03
CA ALA A 12 19.16 -4.08 -7.23
C ALA A 12 18.92 -4.85 -5.91
N ASP A 13 19.69 -4.56 -4.87
CA ASP A 13 19.50 -5.12 -3.53
C ASP A 13 18.13 -4.73 -2.92
N ASN A 14 17.74 -3.46 -3.12
CA ASN A 14 16.41 -2.97 -2.72
C ASN A 14 15.29 -3.64 -3.53
N ALA A 15 15.54 -4.01 -4.80
CA ALA A 15 14.54 -4.65 -5.66
C ALA A 15 14.15 -6.04 -5.15
N GLU A 16 15.13 -6.88 -4.81
CA GLU A 16 14.87 -8.23 -4.29
C GLU A 16 14.17 -8.19 -2.92
N ALA A 17 14.63 -7.32 -2.03
CA ALA A 17 14.00 -7.14 -0.73
C ALA A 17 12.58 -6.56 -0.83
N PHE A 18 12.33 -5.64 -1.79
CA PHE A 18 11.00 -5.11 -2.03
C PHE A 18 10.05 -6.17 -2.59
N GLU A 19 10.52 -7.03 -3.49
CA GLU A 19 9.73 -8.15 -4.01
C GLU A 19 9.27 -9.09 -2.89
N ALA A 20 10.16 -9.45 -1.96
CA ALA A 20 9.82 -10.25 -0.79
C ALA A 20 8.75 -9.56 0.09
N VAL A 21 8.86 -8.25 0.27
CA VAL A 21 7.88 -7.43 0.98
C VAL A 21 6.54 -7.41 0.26
N TYR A 22 6.54 -7.18 -1.05
CA TYR A 22 5.33 -7.14 -1.87
C TYR A 22 4.59 -8.48 -1.79
N GLU A 23 5.27 -9.59 -2.02
CA GLU A 23 4.67 -10.93 -1.98
C GLU A 23 4.10 -11.26 -0.60
N ARG A 24 4.79 -10.86 0.47
CA ARG A 24 4.35 -11.08 1.85
C ARG A 24 3.11 -10.27 2.21
N TYR A 25 3.02 -9.01 1.79
CA TYR A 25 1.98 -8.09 2.28
C TYR A 25 0.89 -7.74 1.27
N LYS A 26 1.00 -8.11 -0.01
CA LYS A 26 -0.02 -7.81 -1.04
C LYS A 26 -1.43 -8.24 -0.64
N ARG A 27 -1.56 -9.43 -0.02
CA ARG A 27 -2.86 -9.95 0.43
C ARG A 27 -3.41 -9.16 1.61
N LEU A 28 -2.55 -8.76 2.55
CA LEU A 28 -2.95 -7.97 3.72
C LEU A 28 -3.45 -6.59 3.29
N VAL A 29 -2.65 -5.88 2.49
CA VAL A 29 -2.97 -4.53 2.01
C VAL A 29 -4.25 -4.55 1.20
N TYR A 30 -4.38 -5.48 0.25
CA TYR A 30 -5.59 -5.61 -0.57
C TYR A 30 -6.83 -5.92 0.28
N HIS A 31 -6.72 -6.87 1.23
CA HIS A 31 -7.84 -7.23 2.08
C HIS A 31 -8.31 -6.06 2.96
N VAL A 32 -7.37 -5.32 3.56
CA VAL A 32 -7.70 -4.12 4.36
C VAL A 32 -8.33 -3.04 3.48
N ALA A 33 -7.83 -2.82 2.27
CA ALA A 33 -8.43 -1.87 1.34
C ALA A 33 -9.87 -2.26 1.00
N CYS A 34 -10.12 -3.53 0.64
CA CYS A 34 -11.47 -4.03 0.36
C CYS A 34 -12.44 -3.84 1.53
N GLN A 35 -11.99 -4.00 2.77
CA GLN A 35 -12.82 -3.80 3.97
C GLN A 35 -13.22 -2.34 4.22
N ILE A 36 -12.58 -1.38 3.56
CA ILE A 36 -12.84 0.05 3.76
C ILE A 36 -13.62 0.60 2.57
N VAL A 37 -13.12 0.37 1.35
CA VAL A 37 -13.70 0.97 0.15
C VAL A 37 -14.85 0.16 -0.44
N HIS A 38 -15.00 -1.12 -0.04
CA HIS A 38 -16.05 -2.05 -0.50
C HIS A 38 -16.21 -2.16 -2.03
N ASP A 39 -15.19 -1.77 -2.78
CA ASP A 39 -15.14 -1.79 -4.24
C ASP A 39 -13.79 -2.42 -4.65
N PRO A 40 -13.79 -3.54 -5.39
CA PRO A 40 -12.57 -4.24 -5.74
C PRO A 40 -11.62 -3.43 -6.64
N HIS A 41 -12.14 -2.53 -7.48
CA HIS A 41 -11.33 -1.69 -8.36
C HIS A 41 -10.64 -0.60 -7.53
N LEU A 42 -11.39 0.05 -6.64
CA LEU A 42 -10.80 1.04 -5.72
C LEU A 42 -9.81 0.40 -4.74
N ALA A 43 -10.07 -0.82 -4.30
CA ALA A 43 -9.17 -1.52 -3.41
C ALA A 43 -7.83 -1.82 -4.11
N GLU A 44 -7.88 -2.10 -5.41
CA GLU A 44 -6.69 -2.24 -6.24
C GLU A 44 -5.94 -0.91 -6.37
N ASP A 45 -6.63 0.21 -6.63
CA ASP A 45 -6.01 1.54 -6.68
C ASP A 45 -5.32 1.91 -5.35
N VAL A 46 -6.00 1.71 -4.22
CA VAL A 46 -5.43 1.95 -2.88
C VAL A 46 -4.19 1.08 -2.67
N ALA A 47 -4.25 -0.21 -3.01
CA ALA A 47 -3.11 -1.11 -2.86
C ALA A 47 -1.93 -0.63 -3.73
N GLN A 48 -2.19 -0.22 -4.96
CA GLN A 48 -1.17 0.29 -5.87
C GLN A 48 -0.49 1.55 -5.32
N GLU A 49 -1.24 2.51 -4.82
CA GLU A 49 -0.70 3.74 -4.23
C GLU A 49 0.16 3.45 -3.00
N VAL A 50 -0.28 2.53 -2.15
CA VAL A 50 0.47 2.11 -0.96
C VAL A 50 1.80 1.48 -1.37
N PHE A 51 1.81 0.51 -2.28
CA PHE A 51 3.05 -0.13 -2.70
C PHE A 51 4.00 0.81 -3.44
N LEU A 52 3.46 1.74 -4.23
CA LEU A 52 4.27 2.78 -4.88
C LEU A 52 4.93 3.70 -3.85
N TYR A 53 4.19 4.11 -2.82
CA TYR A 53 4.72 4.93 -1.73
C TYR A 53 5.83 4.19 -0.97
N ILE A 54 5.63 2.91 -0.68
CA ILE A 54 6.64 2.08 -0.01
C ILE A 54 7.88 1.92 -0.88
N ALA A 55 7.73 1.66 -2.18
CA ALA A 55 8.86 1.53 -3.11
C ALA A 55 9.72 2.80 -3.09
N LYS A 56 9.09 3.99 -3.22
CA LYS A 56 9.79 5.28 -3.19
C LYS A 56 10.52 5.58 -1.87
N ASN A 57 10.09 4.97 -0.76
CA ASN A 57 10.67 5.17 0.56
C ASN A 57 11.42 3.94 1.08
N PHE A 58 11.62 2.93 0.22
CA PHE A 58 12.04 1.59 0.65
C PHE A 58 13.43 1.60 1.28
N ALA A 59 14.35 2.40 0.74
CA ALA A 59 15.69 2.58 1.28
C ALA A 59 15.71 3.04 2.76
N ARG A 60 14.65 3.72 3.23
CA ARG A 60 14.50 4.17 4.62
C ARG A 60 13.72 3.19 5.50
N LEU A 61 12.82 2.40 4.89
CA LEU A 61 11.84 1.58 5.60
C LEU A 61 12.27 0.11 5.77
N HIS A 62 13.10 -0.44 4.87
CA HIS A 62 13.45 -1.87 4.86
C HIS A 62 14.16 -2.37 6.14
N ARG A 63 14.70 -1.48 6.97
CA ARG A 63 15.40 -1.82 8.23
C ARG A 63 14.48 -1.96 9.45
N GLN A 64 13.16 -1.85 9.27
CA GLN A 64 12.21 -1.94 10.39
C GLN A 64 11.82 -3.36 10.74
N ASP A 65 11.43 -3.55 12.00
CA ASP A 65 10.89 -4.83 12.49
C ASP A 65 9.65 -5.24 11.68
N PRO A 66 9.51 -6.53 11.27
CA PRO A 66 8.40 -7.00 10.46
C PRO A 66 7.02 -6.67 11.04
N HIS A 67 6.87 -6.69 12.37
CA HIS A 67 5.59 -6.41 13.02
C HIS A 67 5.23 -4.92 12.94
N LYS A 68 6.23 -4.05 13.16
CA LYS A 68 6.08 -2.60 13.01
C LYS A 68 5.78 -2.24 11.56
N PHE A 69 6.43 -2.93 10.63
CA PHE A 69 6.21 -2.71 9.21
C PHE A 69 4.82 -3.13 8.76
N ALA A 70 4.30 -4.28 9.24
CA ALA A 70 2.93 -4.69 8.97
C ALA A 70 1.90 -3.68 9.52
N ALA A 71 2.08 -3.21 10.76
CA ALA A 71 1.23 -2.18 11.34
C ALA A 71 1.28 -0.87 10.53
N TYR A 72 2.48 -0.46 10.10
CA TYR A 72 2.68 0.71 9.27
C TYR A 72 1.95 0.60 7.92
N LEU A 73 2.02 -0.55 7.25
CA LEU A 73 1.28 -0.81 6.01
C LEU A 73 -0.22 -0.67 6.22
N VAL A 74 -0.77 -1.28 7.27
CA VAL A 74 -2.20 -1.18 7.60
C VAL A 74 -2.62 0.28 7.83
N SER A 75 -1.80 1.05 8.55
CA SER A 75 -2.05 2.48 8.76
C SER A 75 -2.05 3.26 7.44
N CYS A 76 -1.04 3.04 6.58
CA CYS A 76 -0.97 3.68 5.26
C CYS A 76 -2.17 3.32 4.38
N THR A 77 -2.57 2.04 4.34
CA THR A 77 -3.73 1.57 3.59
C THR A 77 -5.01 2.23 4.08
N ARG A 78 -5.24 2.31 5.40
CA ARG A 78 -6.40 2.99 5.98
C ARG A 78 -6.44 4.46 5.57
N SER A 79 -5.35 5.19 5.78
CA SER A 79 -5.29 6.62 5.41
C SER A 79 -5.57 6.85 3.94
N ARG A 80 -5.04 6.00 3.04
CA ARG A 80 -5.29 6.11 1.60
C ARG A 80 -6.72 5.77 1.22
N ALA A 81 -7.28 4.69 1.77
CA ALA A 81 -8.66 4.32 1.53
C ALA A 81 -9.64 5.43 1.96
N PHE A 82 -9.46 6.03 3.15
CA PHE A 82 -10.29 7.15 3.60
C PHE A 82 -10.14 8.39 2.73
N LEU A 83 -8.91 8.73 2.33
CA LEU A 83 -8.67 9.85 1.43
C LEU A 83 -9.35 9.66 0.06
N LEU A 84 -9.35 8.44 -0.47
CA LEU A 84 -10.04 8.11 -1.71
C LEU A 84 -11.56 8.27 -1.56
N LEU A 85 -12.13 7.78 -0.46
CA LEU A 85 -13.56 7.92 -0.18
C LEU A 85 -13.96 9.39 0.02
N ALA A 86 -13.15 10.19 0.71
CA ALA A 86 -13.42 11.61 0.94
C ALA A 86 -13.38 12.45 -0.36
N GLN A 87 -12.68 11.98 -1.39
CA GLN A 87 -12.65 12.63 -2.70
C GLN A 87 -13.83 12.22 -3.60
N ARG A 88 -14.67 11.25 -3.17
CA ARG A 88 -15.86 10.90 -3.93
C ARG A 88 -16.96 11.94 -3.70
N PRO A 89 -17.62 12.44 -4.77
CA PRO A 89 -18.75 13.36 -4.64
C PRO A 89 -20.00 12.73 -4.01
N ASP A 90 -20.01 11.41 -3.83
CA ASP A 90 -21.11 10.62 -3.26
C ASP A 90 -20.77 10.08 -1.85
N ALA A 91 -19.89 10.75 -1.10
CA ALA A 91 -19.65 10.36 0.28
C ALA A 91 -20.94 10.59 1.09
N PRO A 92 -21.60 9.55 1.64
CA PRO A 92 -22.68 9.77 2.59
C PRO A 92 -22.08 10.57 3.74
N GLY A 93 -22.64 11.76 3.98
CA GLY A 93 -22.35 12.51 5.20
C GLY A 93 -22.54 11.55 6.36
N GLU A 94 -21.53 11.46 7.20
CA GLU A 94 -21.64 10.78 8.50
C GLU A 94 -22.82 11.44 9.24
N GLU A 95 -23.98 10.77 9.24
CA GLU A 95 -25.13 11.07 10.10
C GLU A 95 -24.84 10.71 11.56
#